data_AF-A0A498NRH9-F1
#
_entry.id   AF-A0A498NRH9-F1
#
_cell.length_a   1.000
_cell.length_b   1.000
_cell.length_c   1.000
_cell.angle_alpha   90.00
_cell.angle_beta   90.00
_cell.angle_gamma   90.00
#
_symmetry.space_group_name_H-M   'P 1'
#
loop_
_entity.id
_entity.type
_entity.pdbx_description
1 polymer ?
#
loop_
_entity_poly.entity_id
_entity_poly.type
_entity_poly.pdbx_seq_one_letter_code
_entity_poly.pdbx_strand_id
1 'polypeptide(L)'
;MFNTGIGQHILKNPLVVNGIIEKAALRPTDVVLEVGPGTGNMTVKLLEKAKKISSPFVFKLLLHRPFFRCAVLMFQREFAMRLVAKPGDKLYCRLSINTQLLARVDHLMKVGKNNFRPPPKVESSVVRIEPKNPPPPINFQEWDGLVRIAFVRKNKTLSAAFKSAAVEQLLEKNYRIHCSVHNIEVEQDFSIAQKIESILQESKFSDKRARSMDIDDFMV
;
A
#
# COMPACT_ATOMS: atom_id res chain seq x y z
N MET A 1 13.38 29.40 14.94
CA MET A 1 13.84 29.76 13.59
C MET A 1 13.47 28.61 12.65
N PHE A 2 12.58 28.82 11.67
CA PHE A 2 12.06 27.74 10.81
C PHE A 2 13.06 27.42 9.70
N ASN A 3 13.55 26.19 9.64
CA ASN A 3 14.59 25.82 8.70
C ASN A 3 13.97 25.40 7.35
N THR A 4 14.07 26.28 6.36
CA THR A 4 13.53 26.11 5.01
C THR A 4 14.31 25.10 4.15
N GLY A 5 15.42 24.57 4.66
CA GLY A 5 16.24 23.56 3.97
C GLY A 5 15.79 22.11 4.12
N ILE A 6 14.80 21.82 4.98
CA ILE A 6 14.59 20.45 5.51
C ILE A 6 13.25 19.79 5.13
N GLY A 7 12.61 20.23 4.04
CA GLY A 7 11.44 19.55 3.46
C GLY A 7 10.15 19.65 4.27
N GLN A 8 10.10 20.54 5.27
CA GLN A 8 8.89 20.82 6.03
C GLN A 8 8.02 21.88 5.32
N HIS A 9 6.72 21.61 5.20
CA HIS A 9 5.76 22.48 4.53
C HIS A 9 4.55 22.72 5.45
N ILE A 10 4.39 23.95 5.95
CA ILE A 10 3.29 24.31 6.84
C ILE A 10 2.08 24.74 6.00
N LEU A 11 0.92 24.11 6.19
CA LEU A 11 -0.33 24.53 5.54
C LEU A 11 -0.78 25.88 6.14
N LYS A 12 -0.88 26.92 5.31
CA LYS A 12 -1.16 28.30 5.75
C LYS A 12 -2.54 28.82 5.37
N ASN A 13 -3.27 28.15 4.47
CA ASN A 13 -4.57 28.63 3.99
C ASN A 13 -5.71 28.11 4.88
N PRO A 14 -6.40 28.97 5.67
CA PRO A 14 -7.47 28.54 6.56
C PRO A 14 -8.66 27.92 5.82
N LEU A 15 -8.95 28.34 4.58
CA LEU A 15 -10.04 27.77 3.79
C LEU A 15 -9.78 26.30 3.44
N VAL A 16 -8.51 25.94 3.18
CA VAL A 16 -8.13 24.54 2.94
C VAL A 16 -8.27 23.73 4.22
N VAL A 17 -7.83 24.27 5.36
CA VAL A 17 -7.94 23.61 6.67
C VAL A 17 -9.41 23.34 6.99
N ASN A 18 -10.28 24.34 6.85
CA ASN A 18 -11.71 24.21 7.09
C ASN A 18 -12.34 23.16 6.16
N GLY A 19 -11.98 23.15 4.88
CA GLY A 19 -12.45 22.12 3.93
C GLY A 19 -11.97 20.70 4.27
N ILE A 20 -10.79 20.54 4.88
CA ILE A 20 -10.32 19.23 5.38
C ILE A 20 -11.17 18.79 6.58
N ILE A 21 -11.39 19.69 7.55
CA ILE A 21 -12.16 19.40 8.77
C ILE A 21 -13.60 19.01 8.41
N GLU A 22 -14.24 19.76 7.51
CA GLU A 22 -15.59 19.48 7.05
C GLU A 22 -15.68 18.09 6.40
N LYS A 23 -14.76 17.77 5.48
CA LYS A 23 -14.72 16.46 4.81
C LYS A 23 -14.29 15.31 5.72
N ALA A 24 -13.67 15.59 6.86
CA ALA A 24 -13.35 14.57 7.86
C ALA A 24 -14.59 14.03 8.57
N ALA A 25 -15.72 14.75 8.51
CA ALA A 25 -16.98 14.34 9.12
C ALA A 25 -16.80 13.89 10.58
N LEU A 26 -16.05 14.72 11.34
CA LEU A 26 -15.79 14.51 12.76
C LEU A 26 -17.11 14.57 13.54
N ARG A 27 -17.25 13.66 14.50
CA ARG A 27 -18.34 13.64 15.47
C ARG A 27 -17.84 14.21 16.80
N PRO A 28 -18.71 14.83 17.62
CA PRO A 28 -18.30 15.36 18.93
C PRO A 28 -17.70 14.30 19.87
N THR A 29 -17.98 13.02 19.64
CA THR A 29 -17.48 11.88 20.42
C THR A 29 -16.17 11.29 19.89
N ASP A 30 -15.56 11.89 18.87
CA ASP A 30 -14.33 11.36 18.28
C ASP A 30 -13.10 11.71 19.10
N VAL A 31 -12.21 10.72 19.23
CA VAL A 31 -10.82 10.97 19.59
C VAL A 31 -10.05 11.21 18.29
N VAL A 32 -9.49 12.42 18.16
CA VAL A 32 -8.71 12.82 16.98
C VAL A 32 -7.23 12.71 17.28
N LEU A 33 -6.51 11.96 16.45
CA LEU A 33 -5.05 11.92 16.44
C LEU A 33 -4.54 12.79 15.28
N GLU A 34 -3.93 13.92 15.60
CA GLU A 34 -3.20 14.72 14.61
C GLU A 34 -1.74 14.26 14.54
N VAL A 35 -1.30 13.87 13.33
CA VAL A 35 0.10 13.55 13.07
C VAL A 35 0.69 14.65 12.19
N GLY A 36 1.40 15.58 12.83
CA GLY A 36 2.09 16.68 12.17
C GLY A 36 3.45 16.93 12.81
N PRO A 37 4.49 17.27 12.05
CA PRO A 37 5.85 17.41 12.58
C PRO A 37 6.08 18.64 13.46
N GLY A 38 5.04 19.46 13.73
CA GLY A 38 5.16 20.69 14.51
C GLY A 38 6.19 21.64 13.91
N THR A 39 7.29 21.93 14.62
CA THR A 39 8.42 22.75 14.15
C THR A 39 9.48 21.97 13.36
N GLY A 40 9.29 20.66 13.15
CA GLY A 40 10.09 19.85 12.23
C GLY A 40 11.29 19.13 12.83
N ASN A 41 11.68 19.41 14.08
CA ASN A 41 12.92 18.91 14.70
C ASN A 41 13.09 17.38 14.66
N MET A 42 12.01 16.60 14.86
CA MET A 42 12.05 15.14 14.76
C MET A 42 12.08 14.65 13.31
N THR A 43 11.42 15.37 12.40
CA THR A 43 11.37 15.02 10.97
C THR A 43 12.73 15.12 10.32
N VAL A 44 13.57 16.08 10.73
CA VAL A 44 14.97 16.22 10.29
C VAL A 44 15.75 14.92 10.56
N LYS A 45 15.77 14.48 11.82
CA LYS A 45 16.51 13.29 12.26
C LYS A 45 15.98 11.99 11.63
N LEU A 46 14.68 11.94 11.32
CA LEU A 46 14.07 10.78 10.68
C LEU A 46 14.36 10.72 9.18
N LEU A 47 14.39 11.86 8.47
CA LEU A 47 14.70 11.92 7.03
C LEU A 47 16.16 11.59 6.73
N GLU A 48 17.09 11.85 7.66
CA GLU A 48 18.48 11.39 7.58
C GLU A 48 18.60 9.86 7.57
N LYS A 49 17.63 9.16 8.17
CA LYS A 49 17.64 7.70 8.31
C LYS A 49 16.66 6.97 7.38
N ALA A 50 15.66 7.66 6.82
CA ALA A 50 14.61 7.04 6.00
C ALA A 50 14.27 7.84 4.73
N LYS A 51 14.50 7.25 3.55
CA LYS A 51 14.19 7.86 2.24
C LYS A 51 12.70 8.01 1.92
N LYS A 52 11.82 7.17 2.50
CA LYS A 52 10.35 7.17 2.26
C LYS A 52 9.60 6.67 3.48
N ILE A 53 8.68 7.47 4.04
CA ILE A 53 7.90 7.12 5.24
C ILE A 53 6.42 6.83 4.96
N SER A 54 5.89 7.26 3.82
CA SER A 54 4.44 7.28 3.59
C SER A 54 3.81 5.88 3.50
N SER A 55 4.40 4.93 2.75
CA SER A 55 3.83 3.57 2.65
C SER A 55 3.93 2.79 3.96
N PRO A 56 5.09 2.73 4.66
CA PRO A 56 5.16 2.09 5.98
C PRO A 56 4.18 2.69 6.99
N PHE A 57 4.00 4.01 6.97
CA PHE A 57 3.02 4.70 7.82
C PHE A 57 1.59 4.24 7.54
N VAL A 58 1.17 4.20 6.27
CA VAL A 58 -0.17 3.72 5.89
C VAL A 58 -0.41 2.30 6.38
N PHE A 59 0.53 1.37 6.20
CA PHE A 59 0.35 -0.01 6.67
C PHE A 59 0.33 -0.12 8.19
N LYS A 60 1.20 0.62 8.89
CA LYS A 60 1.16 0.66 10.37
C LYS A 60 -0.17 1.18 10.88
N LEU A 61 -0.75 2.18 10.21
CA LEU A 61 -2.06 2.70 10.54
C LEU A 61 -3.16 1.64 10.29
N LEU A 62 -3.18 0.99 9.13
CA LEU A 62 -4.19 -0.03 8.78
C LEU A 62 -4.14 -1.29 9.65
N LEU A 63 -2.96 -1.66 10.11
CA LEU A 63 -2.76 -2.81 11.00
C LEU A 63 -2.97 -2.45 12.49
N HIS A 64 -3.18 -1.17 12.82
CA HIS A 64 -3.42 -0.74 14.19
C HIS A 64 -4.69 -1.38 14.78
N ARG A 65 -4.63 -1.71 16.08
CA ARG A 65 -5.76 -2.15 16.87
C ARG A 65 -5.80 -1.34 18.18
N PRO A 66 -6.99 -0.93 18.68
CA PRO A 66 -8.31 -1.08 18.07
C PRO A 66 -8.45 -0.32 16.74
N PHE A 67 -9.44 -0.70 15.93
CA PHE A 67 -9.71 -0.01 14.66
C PHE A 67 -10.18 1.42 14.91
N PHE A 68 -9.64 2.37 14.15
CA PHE A 68 -10.17 3.72 14.06
C PHE A 68 -11.28 3.78 13.01
N ARG A 69 -12.21 4.74 13.14
CA ARG A 69 -13.31 4.87 12.19
C ARG A 69 -12.84 5.34 10.81
N CYS A 70 -12.08 6.43 10.77
CA CYS A 70 -11.51 6.97 9.54
C CYS A 70 -10.26 7.82 9.83
N ALA A 71 -9.37 7.90 8.85
CA ALA A 71 -8.23 8.79 8.86
C ALA A 71 -8.32 9.72 7.65
N VAL A 72 -8.14 11.02 7.86
CA VAL A 72 -8.02 12.01 6.79
C VAL A 72 -6.57 12.46 6.72
N LEU A 73 -5.90 12.06 5.64
CA LEU A 73 -4.47 12.18 5.50
C LEU A 73 -4.13 13.00 4.27
N MET A 74 -3.16 13.89 4.40
CA MET A 74 -2.63 14.63 3.26
C MET A 74 -1.32 14.00 2.79
N PHE A 75 -1.23 13.72 1.49
CA PHE A 75 -0.02 13.22 0.86
C PHE A 75 0.34 14.05 -0.37
N GLN A 76 1.54 13.85 -0.90
CA GLN A 76 1.87 14.28 -2.25
C GLN A 76 0.86 13.68 -3.25
N ARG A 77 0.50 14.46 -4.27
CA ARG A 77 -0.55 14.14 -5.25
C ARG A 77 -0.37 12.77 -5.90
N GLU A 78 0.84 12.44 -6.33
CA GLU A 78 1.13 11.15 -6.99
C GLU A 78 0.89 9.97 -6.02
N PHE A 79 1.39 10.09 -4.79
CA PHE A 79 1.22 9.07 -3.76
C PHE A 79 -0.25 8.86 -3.39
N ALA A 80 -0.99 9.96 -3.16
CA ALA A 80 -2.43 9.90 -2.91
C ALA A 80 -3.17 9.19 -4.04
N MET A 81 -2.81 9.48 -5.29
CA MET A 81 -3.44 8.83 -6.44
C MET A 81 -3.09 7.36 -6.58
N ARG A 82 -1.91 6.93 -6.11
CA ARG A 82 -1.61 5.50 -6.03
C ARG A 82 -2.48 4.77 -5.03
N LEU A 83 -2.87 5.38 -3.91
CA LEU A 83 -3.75 4.73 -2.93
C LEU A 83 -5.15 4.43 -3.51
N VAL A 84 -5.67 5.34 -4.34
CA VAL A 84 -7.01 5.23 -4.95
C VAL A 84 -7.03 4.66 -6.37
N ALA A 85 -5.84 4.36 -6.94
CA ALA A 85 -5.74 3.83 -8.30
C ALA A 85 -6.45 2.48 -8.41
N LYS A 86 -7.24 2.29 -9.47
CA LYS A 86 -7.97 1.05 -9.74
C LYS A 86 -7.19 0.14 -10.70
N PRO A 87 -7.51 -1.16 -10.76
CA PRO A 87 -6.97 -2.05 -11.79
C PRO A 87 -7.08 -1.44 -13.20
N GLY A 88 -6.02 -1.53 -13.98
CA GLY A 88 -5.89 -0.90 -15.31
C GLY A 88 -5.23 0.48 -15.29
N ASP A 89 -5.35 1.23 -14.19
CA ASP A 89 -4.80 2.59 -14.09
C ASP A 89 -3.27 2.61 -14.19
N LYS A 90 -2.74 3.70 -14.75
CA LYS A 90 -1.29 3.92 -14.86
C LYS A 90 -0.59 3.85 -13.49
N LEU A 91 -1.23 4.37 -12.45
CA LEU A 91 -0.70 4.43 -11.08
C LEU A 91 -1.03 3.19 -10.22
N TYR A 92 -1.79 2.23 -10.75
CA TYR A 92 -2.09 1.00 -10.02
C TYR A 92 -0.83 0.23 -9.67
N CYS A 93 -0.68 -0.14 -8.41
CA CYS A 93 0.53 -0.79 -7.90
C CYS A 93 0.24 -1.57 -6.62
N ARG A 94 1.26 -2.25 -6.07
CA ARG A 94 1.18 -2.96 -4.78
C ARG A 94 0.61 -2.10 -3.64
N LEU A 95 0.92 -0.80 -3.61
CA LEU A 95 0.35 0.10 -2.60
C LEU A 95 -1.17 0.22 -2.76
N SER A 96 -1.68 0.29 -3.99
CA SER A 96 -3.10 0.39 -4.32
C SER A 96 -3.84 -0.82 -3.79
N ILE A 97 -3.46 -2.01 -4.25
CA ILE A 97 -4.17 -3.24 -3.95
C ILE A 97 -4.10 -3.61 -2.47
N ASN A 98 -2.95 -3.45 -1.80
CA ASN A 98 -2.84 -3.75 -0.36
C ASN A 98 -3.64 -2.76 0.50
N THR A 99 -3.67 -1.47 0.14
CA THR A 99 -4.45 -0.49 0.89
C THR A 99 -5.95 -0.76 0.71
N GLN A 100 -6.37 -1.07 -0.52
CA GLN A 100 -7.77 -1.35 -0.88
C GLN A 100 -8.26 -2.72 -0.34
N LEU A 101 -7.35 -3.67 -0.12
CA LEU A 101 -7.65 -4.91 0.58
C LEU A 101 -8.15 -4.60 2.00
N LEU A 102 -7.41 -3.77 2.72
CA LEU A 102 -7.62 -3.52 4.15
C LEU A 102 -8.56 -2.34 4.46
N ALA A 103 -8.84 -1.47 3.49
CA ALA A 103 -9.61 -0.25 3.71
C ALA A 103 -10.36 0.23 2.47
N ARG A 104 -11.41 1.02 2.69
CA ARG A 104 -11.94 1.94 1.67
C ARG A 104 -11.05 3.19 1.63
N VAL A 105 -10.69 3.63 0.43
CA VAL A 105 -9.87 4.83 0.24
C VAL A 105 -10.54 5.77 -0.75
N ASP A 106 -10.78 7.00 -0.31
CA ASP A 106 -11.45 8.03 -1.12
C ASP A 106 -10.53 9.24 -1.31
N HIS A 107 -10.46 9.79 -2.53
CA HIS A 107 -9.78 11.06 -2.79
C HIS A 107 -10.74 12.22 -2.48
N LEU A 108 -10.42 13.02 -1.47
CA LEU A 108 -11.32 14.06 -0.98
C LEU A 108 -11.12 15.39 -1.71
N MET A 109 -9.87 15.84 -1.85
CA MET A 109 -9.57 17.10 -2.53
C MET A 109 -8.09 17.22 -2.94
N LYS A 110 -7.84 18.09 -3.92
CA LYS A 110 -6.48 18.54 -4.28
C LYS A 110 -6.11 19.75 -3.42
N VAL A 111 -4.85 19.85 -3.04
CA VAL A 111 -4.32 21.01 -2.30
C VAL A 111 -3.15 21.59 -3.07
N GLY A 112 -3.32 22.83 -3.50
CA GLY A 112 -2.33 23.60 -4.24
C GLY A 112 -1.03 23.80 -3.43
N LYS A 113 0.15 23.66 -4.04
CA LYS A 113 1.45 23.94 -3.38
C LYS A 113 1.57 25.36 -2.80
N ASN A 114 0.84 26.33 -3.36
CA ASN A 114 0.83 27.72 -2.90
C ASN A 114 0.13 27.90 -1.54
N ASN A 115 -0.60 26.88 -1.07
CA ASN A 115 -1.23 26.86 0.25
C ASN A 115 -0.24 26.54 1.37
N PHE A 116 1.04 26.32 1.07
CA PHE A 116 2.07 25.96 2.03
C PHE A 116 3.12 27.07 2.21
N ARG A 117 3.85 27.01 3.33
CA ARG A 117 5.03 27.82 3.60
C ARG A 117 6.17 26.96 4.19
N PRO A 118 7.35 26.91 3.55
CA PRO A 118 7.57 27.26 2.14
C PRO A 118 6.75 26.36 1.19
N PRO A 119 6.44 26.79 -0.04
CA PRO A 119 5.74 25.96 -1.02
C PRO A 119 6.55 24.69 -1.39
N PRO A 120 5.94 23.49 -1.42
CA PRO A 120 6.58 22.29 -1.94
C PRO A 120 6.75 22.35 -3.46
N LYS A 121 7.59 21.46 -3.98
CA LYS A 121 7.81 21.30 -5.44
C LYS A 121 6.62 20.67 -6.17
N VAL A 122 5.79 19.92 -5.46
CA VAL A 122 4.68 19.13 -6.03
C VAL A 122 3.37 19.44 -5.34
N GLU A 123 2.27 19.19 -6.05
CA GLU A 123 0.92 19.31 -5.50
C GLU A 123 0.63 18.26 -4.42
N SER A 124 -0.33 18.56 -3.55
CA SER A 124 -0.80 17.66 -2.51
C SER A 124 -2.25 17.21 -2.74
N SER A 125 -2.66 16.19 -2.01
CA SER A 125 -4.02 15.67 -2.04
C SER A 125 -4.39 15.08 -0.70
N VAL A 126 -5.64 15.29 -0.32
CA VAL A 126 -6.22 14.78 0.91
C VAL A 126 -7.02 13.53 0.56
N VAL A 127 -6.77 12.45 1.29
CA VAL A 127 -7.46 11.17 1.15
C VAL A 127 -8.11 10.78 2.46
N ARG A 128 -9.24 10.09 2.35
CA ARG A 128 -9.90 9.41 3.47
C ARG A 128 -9.55 7.93 3.41
N ILE A 129 -9.19 7.34 4.54
CA ILE A 129 -8.95 5.90 4.68
C ILE A 129 -9.86 5.38 5.79
N GLU A 130 -10.68 4.38 5.48
CA GLU A 130 -11.58 3.71 6.42
C GLU A 130 -11.23 2.22 6.46
N PRO A 131 -10.62 1.72 7.55
CA PRO A 131 -10.33 0.30 7.70
C PRO A 131 -11.59 -0.55 7.57
N LYS A 132 -11.50 -1.68 6.87
CA LYS A 132 -12.57 -2.68 6.87
C LYS A 132 -12.60 -3.35 8.24
N ASN A 133 -13.78 -3.36 8.86
CA ASN A 133 -14.02 -4.00 10.15
C ASN A 133 -15.31 -4.85 10.07
N PRO A 134 -15.22 -6.19 10.15
CA PRO A 134 -14.00 -6.97 10.35
C PRO A 134 -13.04 -6.89 9.15
N PRO A 135 -11.73 -7.09 9.35
CA PRO A 135 -10.78 -7.21 8.24
C PRO A 135 -11.07 -8.49 7.44
N PRO A 136 -10.67 -8.56 6.16
CA PRO A 136 -10.82 -9.79 5.39
C PRO A 136 -10.03 -10.94 6.05
N PRO A 137 -10.55 -12.18 6.01
CA PRO A 137 -9.93 -13.35 6.65
C PRO A 137 -8.75 -13.88 5.80
N ILE A 138 -7.75 -13.03 5.56
CA ILE A 138 -6.59 -13.33 4.71
C ILE A 138 -5.32 -13.17 5.52
N ASN A 139 -4.39 -14.11 5.37
CA ASN A 139 -3.03 -13.96 5.87
C ASN A 139 -2.31 -12.85 5.10
N PHE A 140 -2.21 -11.65 5.70
CA PHE A 140 -1.61 -10.50 5.03
C PHE A 140 -0.15 -10.72 4.65
N GLN A 141 0.59 -11.57 5.36
CA GLN A 141 2.00 -11.85 5.03
C GLN A 141 2.11 -12.64 3.72
N GLU A 142 1.27 -13.64 3.52
CA GLU A 142 1.19 -14.41 2.27
C GLU A 142 0.67 -13.56 1.12
N TRP A 143 -0.40 -12.79 1.38
CA TRP A 143 -0.94 -11.83 0.43
C TRP A 143 0.12 -10.83 -0.07
N ASP A 144 0.82 -10.14 0.85
CA ASP A 144 1.84 -9.17 0.45
C ASP A 144 3.01 -9.85 -0.27
N GLY A 145 3.35 -11.09 0.10
CA GLY A 145 4.34 -11.91 -0.60
C GLY A 145 3.95 -12.17 -2.07
N LEU A 146 2.73 -12.65 -2.30
CA LEU A 146 2.19 -12.92 -3.63
C LEU A 146 2.11 -11.64 -4.48
N VAL A 147 1.50 -10.59 -3.94
CA VAL A 147 1.38 -9.30 -4.62
C VAL A 147 2.77 -8.69 -4.88
N ARG A 148 3.74 -8.86 -3.98
CA ARG A 148 5.11 -8.41 -4.21
C ARG A 148 5.72 -9.07 -5.44
N ILE A 149 5.56 -10.38 -5.62
CA ILE A 149 6.04 -11.11 -6.80
C ILE A 149 5.36 -10.57 -8.06
N ALA A 150 4.02 -10.51 -8.05
CA ALA A 150 3.23 -10.10 -9.21
C ALA A 150 3.50 -8.66 -9.68
N PHE A 151 3.74 -7.73 -8.74
CA PHE A 151 3.91 -6.31 -9.05
C PHE A 151 5.37 -5.87 -9.33
N VAL A 152 6.38 -6.75 -9.24
CA VAL A 152 7.77 -6.40 -9.63
C VAL A 152 7.80 -5.89 -11.07
N ARG A 153 7.12 -6.61 -11.98
CA ARG A 153 6.96 -6.24 -13.38
C ARG A 153 5.48 -6.28 -13.77
N LYS A 154 4.66 -5.39 -13.20
CA LYS A 154 3.18 -5.41 -13.34
C LYS A 154 2.61 -5.48 -14.77
N ASN A 155 3.40 -5.15 -15.80
CA ASN A 155 3.00 -5.21 -17.21
C ASN A 155 3.37 -6.55 -17.90
N LYS A 156 4.14 -7.41 -17.24
CA LYS A 156 4.45 -8.77 -17.70
C LYS A 156 3.40 -9.74 -17.15
N THR A 157 3.33 -10.91 -17.78
CA THR A 157 2.42 -11.99 -17.38
C THR A 157 2.81 -12.55 -16.02
N LEU A 158 1.88 -13.20 -15.31
CA LEU A 158 2.19 -13.86 -14.04
C LEU A 158 3.18 -15.00 -14.23
N SER A 159 3.08 -15.82 -15.30
CA SER A 159 4.12 -16.82 -15.59
C SER A 159 5.53 -16.19 -15.62
N ALA A 160 5.68 -15.04 -16.27
CA ALA A 160 6.95 -14.32 -16.29
C ALA A 160 7.35 -13.69 -14.93
N ALA A 161 6.41 -13.48 -14.01
CA ALA A 161 6.70 -12.99 -12.66
C ALA A 161 7.27 -14.09 -11.76
N PHE A 162 6.83 -15.34 -11.93
CA PHE A 162 7.26 -16.48 -11.13
C PHE A 162 8.56 -17.15 -11.60
N LYS A 163 8.97 -16.96 -12.86
CA LYS A 163 10.23 -17.50 -13.45
C LYS A 163 11.53 -16.89 -12.91
N SER A 164 11.50 -16.17 -11.79
CA SER A 164 12.71 -15.62 -11.19
C SER A 164 13.31 -16.65 -10.24
N ALA A 165 14.62 -16.91 -10.34
CA ALA A 165 15.33 -17.83 -9.46
C ALA A 165 15.09 -17.53 -7.96
N ALA A 166 15.02 -16.24 -7.58
CA ALA A 166 14.75 -15.86 -6.20
C ALA A 166 13.33 -16.24 -5.73
N VAL A 167 12.35 -16.23 -6.65
CA VAL A 167 10.96 -16.64 -6.37
C VAL A 167 10.86 -18.15 -6.28
N GLU A 168 11.48 -18.87 -7.22
CA GLU A 168 11.52 -20.34 -7.22
C GLU A 168 12.16 -20.88 -5.94
N GLN A 169 13.33 -20.35 -5.55
CA GLN A 169 14.01 -20.75 -4.31
C GLN A 169 13.17 -20.48 -3.05
N LEU A 170 12.50 -19.33 -3.00
CA LEU A 170 11.62 -18.98 -1.87
C LEU A 170 10.44 -19.95 -1.77
N LEU A 171 9.75 -20.21 -2.88
CA LEU A 171 8.57 -21.06 -2.91
C LEU A 171 8.93 -22.53 -2.71
N GLU A 172 10.05 -23.00 -3.25
CA GLU A 172 10.53 -24.36 -3.03
C GLU A 172 10.84 -24.61 -1.55
N LYS A 173 11.54 -23.68 -0.90
CA LYS A 173 11.81 -23.76 0.54
C LYS A 173 10.51 -23.84 1.33
N ASN A 174 9.55 -22.97 1.05
CA ASN A 174 8.26 -22.95 1.74
C ASN A 174 7.46 -24.24 1.47
N TYR A 175 7.49 -24.76 0.24
CA TYR A 175 6.81 -25.98 -0.14
C TYR A 175 7.40 -27.21 0.55
N ARG A 176 8.73 -27.32 0.63
CA ARG A 176 9.39 -28.40 1.39
C ARG A 176 9.04 -28.38 2.88
N ILE A 177 8.94 -27.18 3.48
CA ILE A 177 8.47 -27.04 4.87
C ILE A 177 7.03 -27.53 4.99
N HIS A 178 6.15 -27.11 4.07
CA HIS A 178 4.76 -27.57 4.05
C HIS A 178 4.66 -29.10 3.97
N CYS A 179 5.40 -29.71 3.04
CA CYS A 179 5.44 -31.17 2.89
C CYS A 179 5.93 -31.88 4.16
N SER A 180 6.99 -31.36 4.79
CA SER A 180 7.50 -31.91 6.05
C SER A 180 6.49 -31.82 7.20
N VAL A 181 5.73 -30.73 7.29
CA VAL A 181 4.71 -30.53 8.34
C VAL A 181 3.50 -31.45 8.14
N HIS A 182 3.15 -31.74 6.89
CA HIS A 182 1.97 -32.53 6.54
C HIS A 182 2.29 -34.00 6.19
N ASN A 183 3.53 -34.45 6.41
CA ASN A 183 4.02 -35.79 6.05
C ASN A 183 3.77 -36.16 4.58
N ILE A 184 3.98 -35.21 3.68
CA ILE A 184 3.90 -35.41 2.22
C ILE A 184 5.32 -35.69 1.73
N GLU A 185 5.53 -36.82 1.05
CA GLU A 185 6.81 -37.09 0.38
C GLU A 185 6.97 -36.22 -0.87
N VAL A 186 8.16 -35.68 -1.06
CA VAL A 186 8.52 -34.92 -2.28
C VAL A 186 9.28 -35.85 -3.21
N GLU A 187 8.74 -36.06 -4.40
CA GLU A 187 9.37 -36.89 -5.45
C GLU A 187 10.77 -36.38 -5.80
N GLN A 188 11.68 -37.29 -6.18
CA GLN A 188 13.08 -36.95 -6.46
C GLN A 188 13.25 -36.01 -7.65
N ASP A 189 12.33 -36.08 -8.62
CA ASP A 189 12.27 -35.28 -9.84
C ASP A 189 11.34 -34.06 -9.71
N PHE A 190 10.86 -33.75 -8.50
CA PHE A 190 9.99 -32.61 -8.25
C PHE A 190 10.60 -31.28 -8.72
N SER A 191 9.85 -30.54 -9.54
CA SER A 191 10.19 -29.18 -9.96
C SER A 191 9.15 -28.18 -9.47
N ILE A 192 9.57 -27.25 -8.60
CA ILE A 192 8.71 -26.16 -8.15
C ILE A 192 8.22 -25.29 -9.32
N ALA A 193 9.06 -25.10 -10.34
CA ALA A 193 8.75 -24.27 -11.49
C ALA A 193 7.62 -24.89 -12.33
N GLN A 194 7.66 -26.22 -12.54
CA GLN A 194 6.60 -26.94 -13.23
C GLN A 194 5.30 -26.91 -12.43
N LYS A 195 5.36 -27.11 -11.11
CA LYS A 195 4.19 -27.02 -10.24
C LYS A 195 3.53 -25.64 -10.27
N ILE A 196 4.33 -24.57 -10.22
CA ILE A 196 3.81 -23.19 -10.32
C ILE A 196 3.13 -22.96 -11.67
N GLU A 197 3.75 -23.40 -12.76
CA GLU A 197 3.18 -23.21 -14.11
C GLU A 197 1.89 -24.01 -14.29
N SER A 198 1.78 -25.25 -13.81
CA SER A 198 0.53 -26.02 -13.83
C SER A 198 -0.58 -25.31 -13.04
N ILE A 199 -0.29 -24.82 -11.82
CA ILE A 199 -1.26 -24.04 -11.03
C ILE A 199 -1.71 -22.80 -11.78
N LEU A 200 -0.78 -22.04 -12.39
CA LEU A 200 -1.11 -20.84 -13.16
C LEU A 200 -1.96 -21.14 -14.41
N GLN A 201 -1.76 -22.29 -15.04
CA GLN A 201 -2.53 -22.72 -16.21
C GLN A 201 -3.93 -23.19 -15.82
N GLU A 202 -4.04 -24.06 -14.82
CA GLU A 202 -5.31 -24.58 -14.31
C GLU A 202 -6.22 -23.46 -13.80
N SER A 203 -5.64 -22.48 -13.10
CA SER A 203 -6.34 -21.30 -12.59
C SER A 203 -6.57 -20.21 -13.64
N LYS A 204 -6.07 -20.38 -14.88
CA LYS A 204 -6.18 -19.42 -15.99
C LYS A 204 -5.56 -18.04 -15.68
N PHE A 205 -4.49 -18.02 -14.89
CA PHE A 205 -3.75 -16.81 -14.51
C PHE A 205 -2.40 -16.65 -15.22
N SER A 206 -1.90 -17.68 -15.92
CA SER A 206 -0.57 -17.67 -16.56
C SER A 206 -0.32 -16.41 -17.41
N ASP A 207 -1.27 -16.01 -18.25
CA ASP A 207 -1.19 -14.85 -19.14
C ASP A 207 -1.75 -13.53 -18.56
N LYS A 208 -2.39 -13.58 -17.38
CA LYS A 208 -2.89 -12.38 -16.73
C LYS A 208 -1.73 -11.51 -16.26
N ARG A 209 -1.99 -10.21 -16.13
CA ARG A 209 -1.00 -9.20 -15.73
C ARG A 209 -1.49 -8.50 -14.48
N ALA A 210 -0.63 -8.37 -13.48
CA ALA A 210 -0.98 -7.73 -12.21
C ALA A 210 -1.53 -6.30 -12.38
N ARG A 211 -1.15 -5.58 -13.45
CA ARG A 211 -1.69 -4.24 -13.75
C ARG A 211 -3.21 -4.19 -13.92
N SER A 212 -3.86 -5.29 -14.28
CA SER A 212 -5.30 -5.36 -14.58
C SER A 212 -6.07 -6.24 -13.61
N MET A 213 -5.38 -6.90 -12.68
CA MET A 213 -5.99 -7.80 -11.71
C MET A 213 -6.52 -7.02 -10.51
N ASP A 214 -7.73 -7.33 -10.08
CA ASP A 214 -8.36 -6.75 -8.89
C ASP A 214 -8.10 -7.60 -7.63
N ILE A 215 -8.79 -7.31 -6.52
CA ILE A 215 -8.60 -8.06 -5.27
C ILE A 215 -9.12 -9.49 -5.41
N ASP A 216 -10.25 -9.68 -6.10
CA ASP A 216 -10.91 -10.98 -6.25
C ASP A 216 -10.05 -11.91 -7.10
N ASP A 217 -9.41 -11.39 -8.15
CA ASP A 217 -8.41 -12.11 -8.96
C ASP A 217 -7.25 -12.70 -8.12
N PHE A 218 -6.86 -12.06 -7.00
CA PHE A 218 -5.78 -12.52 -6.13
C PHE A 218 -6.25 -13.42 -4.98
N MET A 219 -7.57 -13.62 -4.82
CA MET A 219 -8.15 -14.47 -3.77
C MET A 219 -8.52 -15.87 -4.25
N VAL A 220 -8.45 -16.13 -5.56
CA VAL A 220 -8.78 -17.42 -6.20
C VAL A 220 -7.63 -18.41 -6.10
#